data_AF-A0A3D0RMX1-F1
#
_entry.id   AF-A0A3D0RMX1-F1
#
_cell.length_a   1.000
_cell.length_b   1.000
_cell.length_c   1.000
_cell.angle_alpha   90.00
_cell.angle_beta   90.00
_cell.angle_gamma   90.00
#
_symmetry.space_group_name_H-M   'P 1'
#
loop_
_entity.id
_entity.type
_entity.pdbx_description
1 polymer ?
#
loop_
_entity_poly.entity_id
_entity_poly.type
_entity_poly.pdbx_seq_one_letter_code
_entity_poly.pdbx_strand_id
1 'polypeptide(L)'
;MPEYPVPPTPTPTKTSTPTATATLAPPAAVNNVTVAPEICVPIAPPPLYQYGGTLTWEDKSDNESGFNIYLNGGLFHSTAANVTSHPLPLLPFNMGTPLTWGVEAFNSAGKAAIKIVVMTCP
;
A
#
# COMPACT_ATOMS: atom_id res chain seq x y z
N MET A 1 19.69 46.85 -2.32
CA MET A 1 18.76 46.27 -1.32
C MET A 1 18.50 44.84 -1.75
N PRO A 2 19.07 43.81 -1.09
CA PRO A 2 18.74 42.42 -1.40
C PRO A 2 17.42 42.03 -0.71
N GLU A 3 16.49 41.45 -1.46
CA GLU A 3 15.30 40.78 -0.93
C GLU A 3 15.72 39.50 -0.17
N TYR A 4 15.19 39.30 1.02
CA TYR A 4 15.36 38.07 1.79
C TYR A 4 14.25 37.07 1.42
N PRO A 5 14.57 35.79 1.16
CA PRO A 5 13.55 34.77 0.93
C PRO A 5 12.75 34.50 2.20
N VAL A 6 11.42 34.43 2.06
CA VAL A 6 10.49 34.02 3.12
C VAL A 6 10.74 32.55 3.50
N PRO A 7 10.80 32.21 4.81
CA PRO A 7 10.98 30.84 5.27
C PRO A 7 9.75 29.97 4.94
N PRO A 8 9.93 28.66 4.65
CA PRO A 8 8.82 27.75 4.42
C PRO A 8 7.96 27.62 5.68
N THR A 9 6.64 27.64 5.50
CA THR A 9 5.65 27.40 6.56
C THR A 9 5.85 26.00 7.16
N PRO A 10 5.94 25.84 8.49
CA PRO A 10 6.03 24.52 9.10
C PRO A 10 4.76 23.70 8.82
N THR A 11 4.94 22.50 8.26
CA THR A 11 3.89 21.46 8.18
C THR A 11 3.40 21.17 9.60
N PRO A 12 2.08 21.08 9.86
CA PRO A 12 1.58 20.77 11.20
C PRO A 12 2.00 19.35 11.60
N THR A 13 3.01 19.26 12.46
CA THR A 13 3.36 18.04 13.17
C THR A 13 2.25 17.73 14.17
N LYS A 14 1.55 16.60 13.99
CA LYS A 14 0.58 16.09 14.97
C LYS A 14 1.28 15.97 16.33
N THR A 15 0.83 16.76 17.30
CA THR A 15 1.35 16.77 18.67
C THR A 15 1.02 15.45 19.37
N SER A 16 2.02 14.66 19.75
CA SER A 16 1.85 13.49 20.59
C SER A 16 1.85 13.90 22.07
N THR A 17 0.67 13.91 22.69
CA THR A 17 0.53 14.01 24.14
C THR A 17 0.94 12.68 24.78
N PRO A 18 1.89 12.64 25.74
CA PRO A 18 2.24 11.38 26.41
C PRO A 18 1.08 10.94 27.30
N THR A 19 0.36 9.91 26.86
CA THR A 19 -0.75 9.28 27.57
C THR A 19 -0.24 8.00 28.23
N ALA A 20 -0.74 7.67 29.42
CA ALA A 20 -0.44 6.45 30.17
C ALA A 20 -0.35 5.21 29.26
N THR A 21 0.55 4.27 29.56
CA THR A 21 0.83 3.07 28.76
C THR A 21 -0.45 2.28 28.45
N ALA A 22 -1.09 2.62 27.33
CA ALA A 22 -2.21 1.89 26.80
C ALA A 22 -1.68 0.52 26.35
N THR A 23 -2.41 -0.54 26.68
CA THR A 23 -2.19 -1.85 26.07
C THR A 23 -2.27 -1.67 24.55
N LEU A 24 -1.22 -2.08 23.85
CA LEU A 24 -1.14 -1.95 22.40
C LEU A 24 -2.30 -2.72 21.76
N ALA A 25 -3.11 -2.05 20.95
CA ALA A 25 -4.20 -2.64 20.18
C ALA A 25 -3.73 -2.98 18.75
N PRO A 26 -4.40 -3.93 18.04
CA PRO A 26 -4.18 -4.13 16.61
C PRO A 26 -4.42 -2.84 15.81
N PRO A 27 -3.75 -2.65 14.66
CA PRO A 27 -3.94 -1.44 13.85
C PRO A 27 -5.31 -1.38 13.19
N ALA A 28 -5.70 -0.16 12.78
CA ALA A 28 -6.84 0.02 11.89
C ALA A 28 -6.54 -0.52 10.48
N ALA A 29 -7.56 -1.02 9.79
CA ALA A 29 -7.41 -1.48 8.41
C ALA A 29 -7.19 -0.29 7.46
N VAL A 30 -6.34 -0.50 6.44
CA VAL A 30 -6.16 0.45 5.35
C VAL A 30 -7.48 0.67 4.58
N ASN A 31 -7.55 1.74 3.81
CA ASN A 31 -8.66 2.02 2.88
C ASN A 31 -8.12 2.32 1.48
N ASN A 32 -9.04 2.44 0.51
CA ASN A 32 -8.75 2.93 -0.84
C ASN A 32 -7.56 2.21 -1.51
N VAL A 33 -7.51 0.87 -1.37
CA VAL A 33 -6.49 0.06 -2.04
C VAL A 33 -6.75 0.06 -3.54
N THR A 34 -5.80 0.56 -4.32
CA THR A 34 -5.89 0.67 -5.77
C THR A 34 -4.56 0.33 -6.42
N VAL A 35 -4.58 -0.04 -7.71
CA VAL A 35 -3.36 -0.16 -8.53
C VAL A 35 -3.37 0.95 -9.58
N ALA A 36 -2.35 1.81 -9.60
CA ALA A 36 -2.24 2.89 -10.58
C ALA A 36 -0.78 3.32 -10.82
N PRO A 37 -0.33 3.49 -12.08
CA PRO A 37 -1.02 3.06 -13.30
C PRO A 37 -1.10 1.53 -13.35
N GLU A 38 -2.17 1.02 -13.94
CA GLU A 38 -2.27 -0.40 -14.28
C GLU A 38 -1.42 -0.68 -15.52
N ILE A 39 -0.55 -1.67 -15.44
CA ILE A 39 0.28 -2.12 -16.56
C ILE A 39 -0.30 -3.43 -17.09
N CYS A 40 -0.75 -3.38 -18.35
CA CYS A 40 -1.27 -4.51 -19.10
C CYS A 40 -0.66 -4.49 -20.50
N VAL A 41 0.47 -5.19 -20.69
CA VAL A 41 1.19 -5.21 -21.97
C VAL A 41 1.31 -6.63 -22.52
N PRO A 42 0.93 -6.90 -23.78
CA PRO A 42 1.11 -8.22 -24.39
C PRO A 42 2.62 -8.48 -24.60
N ILE A 43 3.08 -9.67 -24.20
CA ILE A 43 4.51 -10.06 -24.33
C ILE A 43 4.76 -11.20 -25.31
N ALA A 44 3.68 -11.77 -25.84
CA ALA A 44 3.67 -12.74 -26.92
C ALA A 44 2.38 -12.53 -27.73
N PRO A 45 2.20 -13.19 -28.89
CA PRO A 45 0.86 -13.35 -29.45
C PRO A 45 -0.10 -13.84 -28.33
N PRO A 46 -1.35 -13.32 -28.27
CA PRO A 46 -2.31 -13.71 -27.24
C PRO A 46 -2.31 -15.24 -27.01
N PRO A 47 -2.38 -15.68 -25.74
CA PRO A 47 -3.03 -14.96 -24.63
C PRO A 47 -2.10 -14.42 -23.53
N LEU A 48 -0.80 -14.14 -23.76
CA LEU A 48 0.12 -13.80 -22.66
C LEU A 48 0.37 -12.29 -22.46
N TYR A 49 0.13 -11.78 -21.25
CA TYR A 49 0.30 -10.38 -20.85
C TYR A 49 1.19 -10.24 -19.61
N GLN A 50 1.93 -9.13 -19.51
CA GLN A 50 2.53 -8.66 -18.26
C GLN A 50 1.53 -7.80 -17.49
N TYR A 51 1.32 -8.17 -16.24
CA TYR A 51 0.51 -7.47 -15.25
C TYR A 51 1.43 -6.75 -14.27
N GLY A 52 1.11 -5.50 -13.92
CA GLY A 52 1.81 -4.80 -12.85
C GLY A 52 1.30 -3.37 -12.64
N GLY A 53 2.10 -2.54 -11.98
CA GLY A 53 1.72 -1.17 -11.65
C GLY A 53 2.27 -0.75 -10.30
N THR A 54 1.62 0.23 -9.67
CA THR A 54 1.92 0.62 -8.28
C THR A 54 0.69 0.40 -7.43
N LEU A 55 0.82 -0.42 -6.39
CA LEU A 55 -0.23 -0.60 -5.38
C LEU A 55 -0.19 0.60 -4.43
N THR A 56 -1.33 1.23 -4.20
CA THR A 56 -1.47 2.39 -3.30
C THR A 56 -2.61 2.14 -2.31
N TRP A 57 -2.51 2.70 -1.10
CA TRP A 57 -3.55 2.63 -0.08
C TRP A 57 -3.56 3.87 0.82
N GLU A 58 -4.70 4.12 1.46
CA GLU A 58 -4.83 5.09 2.54
C GLU A 58 -4.53 4.41 3.88
N ASP A 59 -3.53 4.94 4.60
CA ASP A 59 -3.24 4.55 5.97
C ASP A 59 -4.26 5.15 6.94
N LYS A 60 -4.89 4.29 7.75
CA LYS A 60 -5.85 4.67 8.80
C LYS A 60 -5.32 4.38 10.21
N SER A 61 -4.14 3.80 10.31
CA SER A 61 -3.48 3.48 11.57
C SER A 61 -2.48 4.57 11.94
N ASP A 62 -2.29 4.78 13.25
CA ASP A 62 -1.18 5.58 13.80
C ASP A 62 -0.30 4.69 14.72
N ASN A 63 -0.50 3.38 14.70
CA ASN A 63 0.08 2.39 15.63
C ASN A 63 0.54 1.09 14.95
N GLU A 64 0.69 1.12 13.63
CA GLU A 64 1.23 0.02 12.84
C GLU A 64 2.77 -0.02 12.88
N SER A 65 3.32 -1.22 12.76
CA SER A 65 4.75 -1.45 12.53
C SER A 65 5.05 -1.57 11.03
N GLY A 66 4.03 -1.82 10.22
CA GLY A 66 4.14 -1.94 8.76
C GLY A 66 2.87 -2.47 8.11
N PHE A 67 2.99 -2.77 6.81
CA PHE A 67 1.90 -3.34 6.02
C PHE A 67 2.35 -4.64 5.36
N ASN A 68 1.49 -5.65 5.36
CA ASN A 68 1.71 -6.87 4.58
C ASN A 68 0.94 -6.76 3.27
N ILE A 69 1.63 -7.06 2.17
CA ILE A 69 1.09 -7.10 0.82
C ILE A 69 0.95 -8.56 0.41
N TYR A 70 -0.21 -8.89 -0.15
CA TYR A 70 -0.58 -10.23 -0.55
C TYR A 70 -0.82 -10.30 -2.06
N LEU A 71 -0.41 -11.40 -2.68
CA LEU A 71 -0.73 -11.76 -4.05
C LEU A 71 -1.50 -13.08 -4.04
N ASN A 72 -2.75 -13.07 -4.53
CA ASN A 72 -3.64 -14.22 -4.58
C ASN A 72 -3.75 -14.97 -3.22
N GLY A 73 -3.77 -14.21 -2.12
CA GLY A 73 -3.85 -14.71 -0.75
C GLY A 73 -2.53 -15.14 -0.11
N GLY A 74 -1.44 -15.23 -0.87
CA GLY A 74 -0.10 -15.49 -0.34
C GLY A 74 0.63 -14.21 0.06
N LEU A 75 1.39 -14.23 1.15
CA LEU A 75 2.23 -13.09 1.54
C LEU A 75 3.29 -12.85 0.46
N PHE A 76 3.27 -11.66 -0.12
CA PHE A 76 4.18 -11.24 -1.19
C PHE A 76 5.32 -10.38 -0.65
N HIS A 77 5.01 -9.38 0.19
CA HIS A 77 5.99 -8.44 0.73
C HIS A 77 5.50 -7.81 2.05
N SER A 78 6.41 -7.22 2.83
CA SER A 78 6.07 -6.40 4.00
C SER A 78 6.83 -5.07 3.94
N THR A 79 6.12 -3.96 4.13
CA THR A 79 6.72 -2.62 4.16
C THR A 79 6.92 -2.14 5.60
N ALA A 80 7.70 -1.07 5.77
CA ALA A 80 7.74 -0.32 7.02
C ALA A 80 6.43 0.43 7.29
N ALA A 81 6.26 0.93 8.52
CA ALA A 81 5.17 1.80 8.95
C ALA A 81 5.07 3.08 8.10
N ASN A 82 3.89 3.71 8.05
CA ASN A 82 3.59 4.93 7.30
C ASN A 82 3.84 4.88 5.77
N VAL A 83 4.18 3.72 5.21
CA VAL A 83 4.26 3.53 3.75
C VAL A 83 2.85 3.39 3.19
N THR A 84 2.56 4.08 2.08
CA THR A 84 1.24 4.11 1.43
C THR A 84 1.26 3.68 -0.04
N SER A 85 2.41 3.21 -0.52
CA SER A 85 2.53 2.65 -1.86
C SER A 85 3.66 1.62 -2.00
N HIS A 86 3.53 0.71 -2.96
CA HIS A 86 4.54 -0.29 -3.30
C HIS A 86 4.53 -0.60 -4.80
N PRO A 87 5.69 -0.53 -5.50
CA PRO A 87 5.78 -0.93 -6.90
C PRO A 87 5.60 -2.45 -7.02
N LEU A 88 4.74 -2.88 -7.95
CA LEU A 88 4.50 -4.29 -8.23
C LEU A 88 5.44 -4.77 -9.34
N PRO A 89 5.97 -6.01 -9.25
CA PRO A 89 6.72 -6.59 -10.35
C PRO A 89 5.82 -6.82 -11.57
N LEU A 90 6.43 -6.85 -12.76
CA LEU A 90 5.75 -7.27 -13.97
C LEU A 90 5.70 -8.80 -14.01
N LEU A 91 4.50 -9.37 -13.92
CA LEU A 91 4.29 -10.82 -13.86
C LEU A 91 3.52 -11.32 -15.08
N PRO A 92 3.95 -12.42 -15.73
CA PRO A 92 3.27 -12.95 -16.91
C PRO A 92 2.05 -13.79 -16.53
N PHE A 93 0.87 -13.41 -17.04
CA PHE A 93 -0.37 -14.18 -16.89
C PHE A 93 -1.16 -14.22 -18.19
N ASN A 94 -2.05 -15.21 -18.29
CA ASN A 94 -2.97 -15.29 -19.41
C ASN A 94 -3.99 -14.14 -19.38
N MET A 95 -4.49 -13.78 -20.55
CA MET A 95 -5.60 -12.88 -20.78
C MET A 95 -6.78 -13.22 -19.87
N GLY A 96 -7.41 -12.21 -19.26
CA GLY A 96 -8.55 -12.40 -18.36
C GLY A 96 -8.25 -13.11 -17.03
N THR A 97 -6.99 -13.36 -16.69
CA THR A 97 -6.63 -13.92 -15.37
C THR A 97 -6.76 -12.85 -14.28
N PRO A 98 -7.65 -13.01 -13.28
CA PRO A 98 -7.75 -12.05 -12.19
C PRO A 98 -6.57 -12.16 -11.23
N LEU A 99 -5.90 -11.03 -11.01
CA LEU A 99 -4.86 -10.85 -10.01
C LEU A 99 -5.42 -10.13 -8.80
N THR A 100 -5.42 -10.80 -7.65
CA THR A 100 -5.90 -10.22 -6.39
C THR A 100 -4.72 -9.75 -5.57
N TRP A 101 -4.62 -8.43 -5.38
CA TRP A 101 -3.69 -7.83 -4.43
C TRP A 101 -4.40 -7.52 -3.12
N GLY A 102 -3.74 -7.76 -2.00
CA GLY A 102 -4.26 -7.46 -0.66
C GLY A 102 -3.28 -6.64 0.17
N VAL A 103 -3.80 -5.77 1.03
CA VAL A 103 -3.00 -5.00 2.00
C VAL A 103 -3.66 -5.08 3.38
N GLU A 104 -2.88 -5.37 4.43
CA GLU A 104 -3.27 -5.21 5.83
C GLU A 104 -2.18 -4.44 6.59
N ALA A 105 -2.58 -3.68 7.61
CA ALA A 105 -1.67 -3.13 8.61
C ALA A 105 -1.37 -4.17 9.70
N PHE A 106 -0.17 -4.17 10.28
CA PHE A 106 0.18 -5.06 11.38
C PHE A 106 1.05 -4.37 12.45
N ASN A 107 0.98 -4.88 13.68
CA ASN A 107 1.92 -4.59 14.76
C ASN A 107 2.08 -5.84 15.67
N SER A 108 2.77 -5.72 16.80
CA SER A 108 2.95 -6.86 17.73
C SER A 108 1.68 -7.27 18.47
N ALA A 109 0.63 -6.45 18.49
CA ALA A 109 -0.67 -6.78 19.06
C ALA A 109 -1.59 -7.52 18.07
N GLY A 110 -1.34 -7.42 16.76
CA GLY A 110 -2.06 -8.17 15.76
C GLY A 110 -2.05 -7.54 14.37
N LYS A 111 -2.97 -8.03 13.53
CA LYS A 111 -3.16 -7.62 12.14
C LYS A 111 -4.55 -7.06 11.95
N ALA A 112 -4.67 -6.07 11.08
CA ALA A 112 -5.94 -5.54 10.64
C ALA A 112 -6.59 -6.46 9.60
N ALA A 113 -7.85 -6.17 9.24
CA ALA A 113 -8.49 -6.85 8.11
C ALA A 113 -7.80 -6.51 6.78
N ILE A 114 -7.58 -7.53 5.94
CA ILE A 114 -7.04 -7.36 4.58
C ILE A 114 -8.06 -6.61 3.71
N LYS A 115 -7.61 -5.58 3.00
CA LYS A 115 -8.34 -4.96 1.90
C LYS A 115 -7.77 -5.42 0.57
N ILE A 116 -8.65 -5.78 -0.36
CA ILE A 116 -8.27 -6.33 -1.65
C ILE A 116 -8.61 -5.40 -2.81
N VAL A 117 -7.81 -5.48 -3.87
CA VAL A 117 -8.10 -4.94 -5.20
C VAL A 117 -7.84 -6.03 -6.22
N VAL A 118 -8.70 -6.12 -7.25
CA VAL A 118 -8.58 -7.09 -8.32
C VAL A 118 -8.22 -6.35 -9.60
N MET A 119 -7.17 -6.81 -10.26
CA MET A 119 -6.71 -6.35 -11.57
C MET A 119 -6.91 -7.48 -12.59
N THR A 120 -7.40 -7.15 -13.78
CA THR A 120 -7.53 -8.08 -14.91
C THR A 120 -7.12 -7.37 -16.19
N CYS A 121 -6.15 -7.91 -16.93
CA CYS A 121 -5.86 -7.40 -18.26
C CYS A 121 -6.89 -7.95 -19.27
N PRO A 122 -7.26 -7.13 -20.27
CA PRO A 122 -8.20 -7.51 -21.32
C PRO A 122 -7.67 -8.68 -22.15
#